data_AF-E4Y3R9-F1
#
_entry.id   AF-E4Y3R9-F1
#
_cell.length_a   1.000
_cell.length_b   1.000
_cell.length_c   1.000
_cell.angle_alpha   90.00
_cell.angle_beta   90.00
_cell.angle_gamma   90.00
#
_symmetry.space_group_name_H-M   'P 1'
#
loop_
_entity.id
_entity.type
_entity.pdbx_description
1 polymer ?
#
loop_
_entity_poly.entity_id
_entity_poly.type
_entity_poly.pdbx_seq_one_letter_code
_entity_poly.pdbx_strand_id
1 'polypeptide(L)' 'VVAARHCEIKCFAISMITNICNPTYDVKTEVNHEEVIECATTRGDAMVKLITAILDKW' A
#
# COMPACT_ATOMS: atom_id res chain seq x y z
N VAL A 1 10.03 3.24 -9.41
CA VAL A 1 9.96 2.29 -10.55
C VAL A 1 10.64 2.82 -11.80
N VAL A 2 10.34 4.03 -12.28
CA VAL A 2 10.94 4.58 -13.53
C VAL A 2 12.48 4.57 -13.51
N ALA A 3 13.10 5.12 -12.46
CA ALA A 3 14.57 5.12 -12.33
C ALA A 3 15.15 3.69 -12.23
N ALA A 4 14.52 2.82 -11.44
CA ALA A 4 14.94 1.42 -11.30
C ALA A 4 14.84 0.66 -12.64
N ARG A 5 13.79 0.92 -13.43
CA ARG A 5 13.62 0.36 -14.77
C ARG A 5 14.69 0.84 -15.74
N HIS A 6 15.06 2.12 -15.68
CA HIS A 6 16.15 2.69 -16.50
C HIS A 6 17.49 1.99 -16.24
N CYS A 7 17.74 1.55 -15.01
CA CYS A 7 18.94 0.78 -14.63
C CYS A 7 18.72 -0.74 -14.64
N GLU A 8 17.67 -1.23 -15.32
CA GLU A 8 17.36 -2.66 -15.47
C GLU A 8 17.12 -3.44 -14.16
N ILE A 9 16.81 -2.73 -13.07
CA ILE A 9 16.49 -3.36 -11.78
C ILE A 9 15.07 -3.93 -11.84
N LYS A 10 14.94 -5.22 -11.54
CA LYS A 10 13.64 -5.89 -11.41
C LYS A 10 12.87 -5.28 -10.23
N CYS A 11 11.66 -4.82 -10.49
CA CYS A 11 10.81 -4.18 -9.48
C CYS A 11 9.59 -5.06 -9.18
N PHE A 12 9.19 -5.08 -7.92
CA PHE A 12 7.92 -5.63 -7.45
C PHE A 12 7.28 -4.58 -6.53
N ALA A 13 5.97 -4.36 -6.66
CA ALA A 13 5.26 -3.32 -5.91
C ALA A 13 3.88 -3.83 -5.49
N ILE A 14 3.45 -3.45 -4.28
CA ILE A 14 2.14 -3.74 -3.70
C ILE A 14 1.58 -2.43 -3.12
N SER A 15 0.26 -2.26 -3.16
CA SER A 15 -0.45 -1.19 -2.46
C SER A 15 -1.29 -1.77 -1.33
N MET A 16 -1.18 -1.20 -0.12
CA MET A 16 -2.14 -1.43 0.95
C MET A 16 -3.37 -0.57 0.69
N ILE A 17 -4.54 -1.18 0.58
CA ILE A 17 -5.79 -0.42 0.46
C ILE A 17 -6.18 0.08 1.84
N THR A 18 -6.04 1.39 2.04
CA THR A 18 -6.30 2.05 3.34
C THR A 18 -7.74 2.50 3.49
N ASN A 19 -8.37 2.87 2.37
CA ASN A 19 -9.73 3.36 2.29
C ASN A 19 -10.27 3.14 0.87
N ILE A 20 -11.55 3.45 0.67
CA ILE A 20 -12.15 3.55 -0.66
C ILE A 20 -12.17 5.03 -1.04
N CYS A 21 -11.62 5.37 -2.21
CA CYS A 21 -11.66 6.74 -2.73
C CYS A 21 -13.12 7.16 -2.92
N ASN A 22 -13.44 8.38 -2.53
CA ASN A 22 -14.79 8.91 -2.69
C ASN A 22 -15.12 9.06 -4.20
N PRO A 23 -16.08 8.30 -4.75
CA PRO A 23 -16.33 8.28 -6.19
C PRO A 23 -17.31 9.36 -6.63
N THR A 24 -17.99 10.03 -5.70
CA THR A 24 -19.10 10.95 -6.01
C THR A 24 -18.98 12.25 -5.24
N TYR A 25 -19.33 13.36 -5.87
CA TYR A 25 -19.33 14.69 -5.24
C TYR A 25 -20.36 14.82 -4.09
N ASP A 26 -21.39 13.97 -4.06
CA ASP A 26 -22.49 14.06 -3.09
C ASP A 26 -22.23 13.35 -1.76
N VAL A 27 -21.28 12.41 -1.74
CA VAL A 27 -20.92 11.69 -0.52
C VAL A 27 -19.72 12.38 0.11
N LYS A 28 -19.86 12.93 1.32
CA LYS A 28 -18.72 13.44 2.09
C LYS A 28 -18.12 12.32 2.93
N THR A 29 -17.45 11.36 2.30
CA THR A 29 -16.54 10.48 3.06
C THR A 29 -15.22 11.24 3.18
N GLU A 30 -14.88 11.67 4.39
CA GLU A 30 -13.61 12.35 4.65
C GLU A 30 -12.46 11.36 4.57
N VAL A 31 -11.76 11.35 3.45
CA VAL A 31 -10.50 10.63 3.30
C VAL A 31 -9.40 11.52 3.89
N ASN A 32 -8.77 11.07 4.97
CA ASN A 32 -7.76 11.84 5.69
C ASN A 32 -6.51 10.99 5.99
N HIS A 33 -5.46 11.63 6.52
CA HIS A 33 -4.19 10.96 6.76
C HIS A 33 -4.24 10.10 8.03
N GLU A 34 -5.07 10.47 9.00
CA GLU A 34 -5.27 9.75 10.25
C GLU A 34 -5.82 8.34 9.99
N GLU A 35 -6.83 8.19 9.12
CA GLU A 35 -7.38 6.89 8.70
C GLU A 35 -6.31 6.03 7.99
N VAL A 36 -5.49 6.66 7.16
CA VAL A 36 -4.37 5.98 6.47
C VAL A 36 -3.36 5.44 7.48
N ILE A 37 -3.00 6.23 8.48
CA ILE A 37 -2.06 5.82 9.55
C ILE A 37 -2.67 4.72 10.42
N GLU A 38 -3.95 4.83 10.78
CA GLU A 38 -4.64 3.81 11.56
C GLU A 38 -4.62 2.46 10.82
N CYS A 39 -5.01 2.44 9.54
CA CYS A 39 -5.00 1.23 8.74
C CYS A 39 -3.58 0.64 8.59
N ALA A 40 -2.58 1.48 8.35
CA ALA A 40 -1.18 1.05 8.26
C ALA A 40 -0.67 0.46 9.59
N THR A 41 -1.08 1.03 10.72
CA THR A 41 -0.72 0.55 12.06
C THR A 41 -1.37 -0.79 12.34
N THR A 42 -2.68 -0.92 12.11
CA THR A 42 -3.43 -2.16 12.35
C THR A 42 -3.00 -3.31 11.44
N ARG A 43 -2.61 -3.01 10.18
CA ARG A 43 -2.24 -4.02 9.19
C ARG A 43 -0.73 -4.18 9.00
N GLY A 44 0.10 -3.42 9.72
CA GLY A 44 1.56 -3.43 9.60
C GLY A 44 2.15 -4.82 9.76
N ASP A 45 1.77 -5.53 10.83
CA ASP A 45 2.26 -6.89 11.10
C ASP A 45 1.91 -7.89 10.00
N ALA A 46 0.71 -7.77 9.39
CA ALA A 46 0.30 -8.62 8.29
C ALA A 46 1.13 -8.35 7.03
N MET A 47 1.46 -7.07 6.77
CA MET A 47 2.32 -6.68 5.65
C MET A 47 3.75 -7.19 5.85
N VAL A 48 4.29 -7.10 7.07
CA VAL A 48 5.61 -7.67 7.40
C VAL A 48 5.63 -9.17 7.11
N LYS A 49 4.65 -9.92 7.62
CA LYS A 49 4.55 -11.37 7.38
C LYS A 49 4.45 -11.71 5.89
N LEU A 50 3.69 -10.94 5.12
CA LEU A 50 3.55 -11.12 3.68
C LEU A 50 4.88 -10.92 2.95
N ILE A 51 5.57 -9.80 3.21
CA ILE A 51 6.84 -9.49 2.55
C ILE A 51 7.92 -10.50 2.94
N THR A 52 8.00 -10.92 4.21
CA THR A 52 8.91 -11.98 4.64
C THR A 52 8.65 -13.28 3.87
N ALA A 53 7.39 -13.72 3.77
CA ALA A 53 7.04 -14.94 3.04
C ALA A 53 7.32 -14.84 1.52
N ILE A 54 7.24 -13.64 0.94
CA ILE A 54 7.61 -13.40 -0.46
C ILE A 54 9.13 -13.52 -0.62
N LEU A 55 9.91 -12.89 0.26
CA LEU A 55 11.38 -12.94 0.23
C LEU A 55 11.91 -14.37 0.43
N ASP A 56 11.28 -15.15 1.32
CA ASP A 56 11.66 -16.55 1.56
C ASP A 56 11.48 -17.46 0.32
N LYS A 57 10.62 -17.05 -0.63
CA LYS A 57 10.31 -17.81 -1.85
C LYS A 57 10.92 -17.19 -3.11
N TRP A 58 11.68 -16.11 -2.98
CA TRP A 58 12.20 -15.36 -4.11
C TRP A 58 13.49 -15.96 -4.66
#